data_AF-A0A943PTD5-F1
#
_entry.id   AF-A0A943PTD5-F1
#
_cell.length_a   1.000
_cell.length_b   1.000
_cell.length_c   1.000
_cell.angle_alpha   90.00
_cell.angle_beta   90.00
_cell.angle_gamma   90.00
#
_symmetry.space_group_name_H-M   'P 1'
#
loop_
_entity.id
_entity.type
_entity.pdbx_description
1 polymer ?
#
loop_
_entity_poly.entity_id
_entity_poly.type
_entity_poly.pdbx_seq_one_letter_code
_entity_poly.pdbx_strand_id
1 'polypeptide(L)' 'MKKYYANLLGEWTDITNSMVELVDTHSYFEENLSYPKGSYEAECFKYDYINVQHNNKNYRIHPSQIQIVTE' A
#
# COMPACT_ATOMS: atom_id res chain seq x y z
N MET A 1 -1.26 4.67 15.74
CA MET A 1 -2.17 4.70 14.55
C MET A 1 -1.33 4.38 13.33
N LYS A 2 -1.81 3.59 12.36
CA LYS A 2 -0.98 3.21 11.19
C LYS A 2 -0.85 4.39 10.21
N LYS A 3 0.37 4.61 9.73
CA LYS A 3 0.70 5.53 8.63
C LYS A 3 1.17 4.74 7.42
N TYR A 4 0.81 5.20 6.22
CA TYR A 4 1.06 4.50 4.97
C TYR A 4 1.82 5.43 4.03
N TYR A 5 2.98 4.98 3.55
CA TYR A 5 3.81 5.73 2.62
C TYR A 5 4.00 4.91 1.34
N ALA A 6 3.99 5.60 0.21
CA ALA A 6 4.32 5.02 -1.08
C ALA A 6 5.51 5.76 -1.70
N ASN A 7 6.44 5.03 -2.31
CA ASN A 7 7.46 5.65 -3.14
C ASN A 7 6.84 6.01 -4.49
N LEU A 8 6.52 7.29 -4.67
CA LEU A 8 5.94 7.82 -5.91
C LEU A 8 7.04 8.56 -6.66
N LEU A 9 7.61 7.90 -7.68
CA LEU A 9 8.67 8.46 -8.53
C LEU A 9 9.97 8.84 -7.77
N GLY A 10 10.33 8.06 -6.74
CA GLY A 10 11.52 8.29 -5.92
C GLY A 10 11.24 8.99 -4.60
N GLU A 11 10.04 9.54 -4.39
CA GLU A 11 9.66 10.27 -3.19
C GLU A 11 8.69 9.47 -2.31
N TRP A 12 9.08 9.23 -1.06
CA TRP A 12 8.20 8.60 -0.06
C TRP A 12 7.11 9.58 0.38
N THR A 13 5.90 9.37 -0.13
CA THR A 13 4.74 10.25 0.03
C THR A 13 3.75 9.65 1.03
N ASP A 14 3.23 10.44 1.98
CA ASP A 14 2.15 10.01 2.88
C ASP A 14 0.87 9.81 2.07
N ILE A 15 0.41 8.57 1.99
CA ILE A 15 -0.80 8.16 1.27
C ILE A 15 -1.93 7.75 2.23
N THR A 16 -1.82 7.98 3.54
CA THR A 16 -2.83 7.54 4.53
C THR A 16 -4.26 7.96 4.16
N ASN A 17 -4.44 9.12 3.54
CA ASN A 17 -5.75 9.64 3.10
C ASN A 17 -5.99 9.51 1.59
N SER A 18 -5.29 8.59 0.92
CA SER A 18 -5.40 8.32 -0.52
C SER A 18 -6.20 7.06 -0.78
N MET A 19 -6.31 6.66 -2.05
CA MET A 19 -6.92 5.38 -2.43
C MET A 19 -5.86 4.40 -2.95
N VAL A 20 -6.02 3.13 -2.58
CA VAL A 20 -5.26 1.98 -3.08
C VAL A 20 -6.26 0.99 -3.66
N GLU A 21 -6.06 0.58 -4.91
CA GLU A 21 -7.00 -0.29 -5.66
C GLU A 21 -8.48 0.18 -5.60
N LEU A 22 -8.69 1.50 -5.69
CA LEU A 22 -10.00 2.15 -5.63
C LEU A 22 -10.72 2.06 -4.27
N VAL A 23 -10.03 1.61 -3.23
CA VAL A 23 -10.50 1.56 -1.84
C VAL A 23 -9.67 2.55 -1.01
N ASP A 24 -10.19 3.02 0.13
CA ASP A 24 -9.37 3.82 1.04
C ASP A 24 -8.14 3.03 1.53
N THR A 25 -7.03 3.74 1.71
CA THR A 25 -5.73 3.11 2.00
C THR A 25 -5.76 2.28 3.28
N HIS A 26 -6.48 2.73 4.31
CA HIS A 26 -6.53 2.02 5.58
C HIS A 26 -7.27 0.68 5.44
N SER A 27 -8.46 0.67 4.86
CA SER A 27 -9.25 -0.55 4.64
C SER A 27 -8.51 -1.55 3.76
N TYR A 28 -7.86 -1.10 2.68
CA TYR A 28 -7.09 -1.99 1.81
C TYR A 28 -6.03 -2.78 2.59
N PHE A 29 -5.21 -2.10 3.40
CA PHE A 29 -4.15 -2.78 4.14
C PHE A 29 -4.66 -3.57 5.34
N GLU A 30 -5.71 -3.13 6.05
CA GLU A 30 -6.30 -3.95 7.12
C GLU A 30 -6.86 -5.28 6.58
N GLU A 31 -7.49 -5.27 5.42
CA GLU A 31 -8.09 -6.47 4.81
C GLU A 31 -7.05 -7.39 4.15
N ASN A 32 -5.97 -6.82 3.59
CA ASN A 32 -5.02 -7.57 2.75
C ASN A 32 -3.65 -7.80 3.39
N LEU A 33 -3.32 -7.15 4.52
CA LEU A 33 -2.08 -7.41 5.26
C LEU A 33 -2.25 -8.66 6.14
N SER A 34 -2.46 -9.81 5.50
CA SER A 34 -2.54 -11.12 6.14
C SER A 34 -1.39 -12.01 5.70
N TYR A 35 -0.91 -12.84 6.62
CA TYR A 35 0.16 -13.80 6.36
C TYR A 35 -0.45 -15.20 6.39
N PRO A 36 -0.49 -15.90 5.24
CA PRO A 36 -0.88 -17.32 5.21
C PRO A 36 -0.01 -18.15 6.14
N LYS A 37 -0.57 -19.23 6.70
CA LYS A 37 0.15 -20.10 7.63
C LYS A 37 1.45 -20.60 7.00
N GLY A 38 2.59 -20.21 7.60
CA GLY A 38 3.92 -20.58 7.14
C GLY A 38 4.52 -19.67 6.05
N SER A 39 3.84 -18.59 5.67
CA SER A 39 4.35 -17.58 4.74
C SER A 39 5.05 -16.44 5.47
N TYR A 40 6.15 -15.93 4.88
CA TYR A 40 6.76 -14.65 5.25
C TYR A 40 6.30 -13.51 4.33
N GLU A 41 5.53 -13.82 3.29
CA GLU A 41 4.94 -12.85 2.37
C GLU A 41 3.48 -12.58 2.75
N ALA A 42 3.14 -11.30 2.87
CA ALA A 42 1.76 -10.88 3.06
C ALA A 42 0.97 -10.96 1.74
N GLU A 43 -0.33 -11.28 1.81
CA GLU A 43 -1.21 -11.36 0.64
C GLU A 43 -1.21 -10.07 -0.20
N CYS A 44 -1.18 -8.89 0.45
CA CYS A 44 -1.11 -7.59 -0.23
C CYS A 44 0.14 -7.39 -1.09
N PHE A 45 1.18 -8.22 -0.95
CA PHE A 45 2.43 -8.11 -1.69
C PHE A 45 2.58 -9.13 -2.83
N LYS A 46 1.56 -9.97 -3.08
CA LYS A 46 1.61 -10.99 -4.14
C LYS A 46 1.30 -10.49 -5.55
N TYR A 47 0.83 -9.26 -5.68
CA TYR A 47 0.45 -8.68 -6.96
C TYR A 47 1.66 -8.12 -7.71
N ASP A 48 1.66 -8.21 -9.04
CA ASP A 48 2.68 -7.61 -9.93
C ASP A 48 2.82 -6.09 -9.66
N TYR A 49 1.69 -5.45 -9.39
CA TYR A 49 1.63 -4.05 -9.02
C TYR A 49 0.40 -3.77 -8.15
N ILE A 50 0.41 -2.60 -7.51
CA ILE A 50 -0.78 -1.97 -6.94
C ILE A 50 -0.99 -0.58 -7.56
N ASN A 51 -2.23 -0.15 -7.64
CA ASN A 51 -2.64 1.18 -8.05
C ASN A 51 -2.83 2.08 -6.84
N VAL A 52 -2.06 3.17 -6.78
CA VAL A 52 -2.21 4.24 -5.79
C VAL A 52 -2.75 5.48 -6.48
N GLN A 53 -3.90 5.97 -6.03
CA GLN A 53 -4.51 7.19 -6.57
C GLN A 53 -4.30 8.32 -5.56
N HIS A 54 -3.44 9.28 -5.92
CA HIS A 54 -2.99 10.37 -5.06
C HIS A 54 -2.88 11.66 -5.87
N ASN A 55 -3.45 12.77 -5.37
CA ASN A 55 -3.44 14.09 -6.02
C ASN A 55 -3.86 14.05 -7.51
N ASN A 56 -5.00 13.43 -7.81
CA ASN A 56 -5.56 13.26 -9.17
C ASN A 56 -4.63 12.52 -10.16
N LYS A 57 -3.65 11.77 -9.66
CA LYS A 57 -2.77 10.91 -10.47
C LYS A 57 -2.91 9.46 -10.05
N ASN A 58 -2.80 8.57 -11.01
CA ASN A 58 -2.73 7.13 -10.79
C ASN A 58 -1.27 6.68 -10.92
N TYR A 59 -0.76 6.05 -9.87
CA TYR A 59 0.55 5.45 -9.84
C TYR A 59 0.40 3.94 -9.81
N ARG A 60 1.07 3.26 -10.75
CA ARG A 60 1.22 1.81 -10.71
C ARG A 60 2.60 1.51 -10.14
N ILE A 61 2.65 0.93 -8.95
CA ILE A 61 3.89 0.67 -8.24
C ILE A 61 3.99 -0.79 -7.83
N HIS A 62 5.21 -1.31 -7.77
CA HIS A 62 5.45 -2.62 -7.17
C HIS A 62 5.10 -2.56 -5.66
N PRO A 63 4.48 -3.59 -5.06
CA PRO A 63 4.05 -3.52 -3.67
C PRO A 63 5.17 -3.29 -2.65
N SER A 64 6.42 -3.64 -2.99
CA SER A 64 7.61 -3.31 -2.18
C SER A 64 7.89 -1.81 -2.06
N GLN A 65 7.19 -0.97 -2.83
CA GLN A 65 7.26 0.48 -2.77
C GLN A 65 6.27 1.06 -1.73
N ILE A 66 5.71 0.21 -0.85
CA ILE A 66 4.87 0.60 0.27
C ILE A 66 5.63 0.42 1.58
N GLN A 67 5.46 1.38 2.48
CA GLN A 67 5.90 1.29 3.86
C GLN A 67 4.73 1.56 4.81
N ILE A 68 4.54 0.67 5.77
CA ILE A 68 3.53 0.78 6.83
C ILE A 68 4.26 1.09 8.13
N VAL A 69 3.94 2.21 8.76
CA VAL A 69 4.56 2.66 10.02
C VAL A 69 3.54 2.55 11.14
N THR A 70 3.92 1.88 12.23
CA THR A 70 3.12 1.77 13.45
C THR A 70 3.84 2.52 14.57
N GLU A 71 3.13 3.44 15.22
CA GLU A 71 3.50 4.04 16.51
C GLU A 71 2.77 3.34 17.66
#